data_AF-A0A7J4UUZ2-F1
#
_entry.id   AF-A0A7J4UUZ2-F1
#
_cell.length_a   1.000
_cell.length_b   1.000
_cell.length_c   1.000
_cell.angle_alpha   90.00
_cell.angle_beta   90.00
_cell.angle_gamma   90.00
#
_symmetry.space_group_name_H-M   'P 1'
#
loop_
_entity.id
_entity.type
_entity.pdbx_description
1 polymer ?
#
loop_
_entity_poly.entity_id
_entity_poly.type
_entity_poly.pdbx_seq_one_letter_code
_entity_poly.pdbx_strand_id
1 'polypeptide(L)'
;MVKRKFSVIPRSMKSKYSWGDKVPGSGIYECSICSNYQAFKRGEFFSQCQDCINSHTEEENKWFVTNEFLYFMSKNMNIEFDKISTLQVKIADKITSWAGSMSFVFIHIIWFALWVLANLNYFGPKYVFDPFPFGLLTMIVSLEAIFLATFIMISQNIYSQKSELRAEHEYQVNLEAEKNVAEILAIIKEMRKVEELKDEKIEELKETIEEFMPEEPQPVETVTVEDTPVPLEAVEHETFEEHQQILEEAGIDVIEESAPPVIQEKKRRGRKKKVKELILEGLEQTHVDMNLLAVPKEIRKQEKTPEVNNVDDTKKTDKK
;
A
#
# COMPACT_ATOMS: atom_id res chain seq x y z
N MET A 1 30.52 1.07 5.11
CA MET A 1 29.64 -0.02 5.61
C MET A 1 28.92 0.45 6.86
N VAL A 2 27.64 0.78 6.76
CA VAL A 2 26.76 0.91 7.93
C VAL A 2 25.66 -0.12 7.72
N LYS A 3 25.78 -1.28 8.39
CA LYS A 3 24.66 -2.23 8.52
C LYS A 3 23.57 -1.51 9.31
N ARG A 4 22.64 -0.84 8.65
CA ARG A 4 21.35 -0.53 9.27
C ARG A 4 20.59 -1.85 9.34
N LYS A 5 20.88 -2.63 10.38
CA LYS A 5 19.91 -3.63 10.84
C LYS A 5 18.65 -2.82 11.12
N PHE A 6 17.55 -3.11 10.44
CA PHE A 6 16.23 -2.74 10.96
C PHE A 6 16.26 -3.18 12.42
N SER A 7 16.21 -2.24 13.37
CA SER A 7 16.37 -2.61 14.77
C SER A 7 15.09 -3.34 15.17
N VAL A 8 15.11 -4.67 15.05
CA VAL A 8 14.04 -5.51 15.53
C VAL A 8 14.16 -5.50 17.04
N ILE A 9 13.61 -4.46 17.68
CA ILE A 9 13.38 -4.48 19.12
C ILE A 9 12.57 -5.75 19.40
N PRO A 10 12.93 -6.58 20.39
CA PRO A 10 12.16 -7.76 20.73
C PRO A 10 10.71 -7.35 21.07
N ARG A 11 9.72 -8.14 20.60
CA ARG A 11 8.28 -7.84 20.79
C ARG A 11 7.88 -7.58 22.24
N SER A 12 8.65 -8.09 23.21
CA SER A 12 8.46 -7.85 24.64
C SER A 12 8.63 -6.39 25.06
N MET A 13 9.35 -5.58 24.28
CA MET A 13 9.71 -4.20 24.63
C MET A 13 8.97 -3.15 23.77
N LYS A 14 8.13 -3.58 22.81
CA LYS A 14 7.32 -2.69 21.96
C LYS A 14 5.97 -2.37 22.62
N SER A 15 5.49 -1.14 22.46
CA SER A 15 4.13 -0.75 22.88
C SER A 15 3.07 -1.46 22.01
N LYS A 16 1.97 -1.86 22.65
CA LYS A 16 0.85 -2.62 22.06
C LYS A 16 -0.37 -1.74 21.91
N TYR A 17 -0.97 -1.72 20.72
CA TYR A 17 -2.23 -1.01 20.43
C TYR A 17 -3.25 -1.96 19.81
N SER A 18 -4.52 -1.77 20.14
CA SER A 18 -5.63 -2.58 19.59
C SER A 18 -6.29 -1.86 18.41
N TRP A 19 -7.11 -2.55 17.63
CA TRP A 19 -7.92 -1.86 16.61
C TRP A 19 -8.81 -0.82 17.30
N GLY A 20 -9.04 0.33 16.65
CA GLY A 20 -9.88 1.40 17.19
C GLY A 20 -9.18 2.33 18.19
N ASP A 21 -7.97 2.01 18.64
CA ASP A 21 -7.15 2.96 19.41
C ASP A 21 -6.69 4.12 18.52
N LYS A 22 -6.49 5.29 19.12
CA LYS A 22 -5.98 6.47 18.41
C LYS A 22 -4.46 6.40 18.28
N VAL A 23 -3.97 6.59 17.06
CA VAL A 23 -2.55 6.49 16.71
C VAL A 23 -1.77 7.64 17.38
N PRO A 24 -0.78 7.33 18.24
CA PRO A 24 -0.06 8.34 19.02
C PRO A 24 0.93 9.16 18.18
N GLY A 25 1.53 8.53 17.15
CA GLY A 25 2.53 9.15 16.29
C GLY A 25 2.50 8.55 14.88
N SER A 26 2.86 9.36 13.90
CA SER A 26 2.98 8.92 12.51
C SER A 26 4.16 7.96 12.36
N GLY A 27 3.92 6.76 11.86
CA GLY A 27 4.96 5.73 11.82
C GLY A 27 4.50 4.43 11.17
N ILE A 28 5.42 3.48 11.08
CA ILE A 28 5.14 2.11 10.62
C ILE A 28 4.86 1.23 11.85
N TYR A 29 3.82 0.42 11.75
CA TYR A 29 3.38 -0.49 12.80
C TYR A 29 3.36 -1.93 12.29
N GLU A 30 3.78 -2.87 13.13
CA GLU A 30 3.85 -4.31 12.83
C GLU A 30 2.62 -5.02 13.41
N CYS A 31 1.96 -5.85 12.62
CA CYS A 31 0.84 -6.67 13.05
C CYS A 31 1.31 -7.84 13.94
N SER A 32 0.57 -8.13 15.01
CA SER A 32 0.90 -9.22 15.95
C SER A 32 0.77 -10.62 15.36
N ILE A 33 -0.14 -10.80 14.39
CA ILE A 33 -0.51 -12.11 13.84
C ILE A 33 0.34 -12.40 12.60
N CYS A 34 0.15 -11.63 11.52
CA CYS A 34 0.83 -11.87 10.24
C CYS A 34 2.23 -11.25 10.15
N SER A 35 2.62 -10.42 11.13
CA SER A 35 3.89 -9.66 11.08
C SER A 35 4.02 -8.73 9.87
N ASN A 36 2.92 -8.41 9.18
CA ASN A 36 2.91 -7.41 8.12
C ASN A 36 2.99 -5.99 8.69
N TYR A 37 3.50 -5.07 7.89
CA TYR A 37 3.70 -3.67 8.24
C TYR A 37 2.62 -2.79 7.61
N GLN A 38 2.10 -1.84 8.38
CA GLN A 38 1.18 -0.82 7.90
C GLN A 38 1.57 0.54 8.43
N ALA A 39 1.50 1.56 7.58
CA ALA A 39 1.75 2.94 7.98
C ALA A 39 0.45 3.56 8.51
N PHE A 40 0.55 4.29 9.62
CA PHE A 40 -0.56 5.05 10.20
C PHE A 40 -0.14 6.49 10.47
N LYS A 41 -1.06 7.44 10.27
CA LYS A 41 -0.84 8.86 10.57
C LYS A 41 -1.30 9.19 11.99
N ARG A 42 -0.59 10.11 12.65
CA ARG A 42 -0.97 10.61 13.98
C ARG A 42 -2.43 11.08 14.00
N GLY A 43 -3.21 10.53 14.92
CA GLY A 43 -4.60 10.89 15.14
C GLY A 43 -5.62 10.08 14.34
N GLU A 44 -5.18 9.21 13.41
CA GLU A 44 -6.03 8.18 12.82
C GLU A 44 -6.36 7.10 13.87
N PHE A 45 -7.28 6.20 13.51
CA PHE A 45 -7.59 5.01 14.30
C PHE A 45 -6.94 3.79 13.67
N PHE A 46 -6.39 2.90 14.49
CA PHE A 46 -5.86 1.63 13.99
C PHE A 46 -6.97 0.82 13.33
N SER A 47 -6.78 0.50 12.04
CA SER A 47 -7.66 -0.40 11.31
C SER A 47 -7.34 -1.86 11.63
N GLN A 48 -8.29 -2.76 11.35
CA GLN A 48 -8.00 -4.19 11.30
C GLN A 48 -6.98 -4.46 10.18
N CYS A 49 -6.13 -5.47 10.37
CA CYS A 49 -5.13 -5.84 9.39
C CYS A 49 -5.80 -6.59 8.23
N GLN A 50 -5.68 -6.07 7.01
CA GLN A 50 -6.36 -6.62 5.83
C GLN A 50 -5.95 -8.07 5.53
N ASP A 51 -4.69 -8.42 5.74
CA ASP A 51 -4.22 -9.79 5.51
C ASP A 51 -4.81 -10.77 6.54
N CYS A 52 -4.97 -10.33 7.79
CA CYS A 52 -5.57 -11.15 8.85
C CYS A 52 -7.07 -11.34 8.65
N ILE A 53 -7.74 -10.34 8.08
CA ILE A 53 -9.15 -10.45 7.66
C ILE A 53 -9.26 -11.49 6.53
N ASN A 54 -8.39 -11.40 5.52
CA ASN A 54 -8.41 -12.31 4.37
C ASN A 54 -8.07 -13.76 4.77
N SER A 55 -7.28 -13.98 5.82
CA SER A 55 -6.93 -15.31 6.32
C SER A 55 -7.95 -15.94 7.28
N HIS A 56 -9.10 -15.31 7.52
CA HIS A 56 -10.16 -15.80 8.44
C HIS A 56 -9.66 -16.17 9.83
N THR A 57 -8.69 -15.43 10.35
CA THR A 57 -8.21 -15.59 11.73
C THR A 57 -9.22 -14.96 12.69
N GLU A 58 -9.80 -15.74 13.61
CA GLU A 58 -10.75 -15.26 14.65
C GLU A 58 -10.07 -14.46 15.79
N GLU A 59 -8.74 -14.38 15.78
CA GLU A 59 -7.97 -13.66 16.79
C GLU A 59 -7.90 -12.15 16.51
N GLU A 60 -8.12 -11.33 17.56
CA GLU A 60 -8.00 -9.88 17.47
C GLU A 60 -6.54 -9.46 17.21
N ASN A 61 -6.28 -8.80 16.08
CA ASN A 61 -4.95 -8.34 15.72
C ASN A 61 -4.54 -7.09 16.54
N LYS A 62 -3.29 -7.07 17.00
CA LYS A 62 -2.68 -5.92 17.70
C LYS A 62 -1.56 -5.33 16.86
N TRP A 63 -1.28 -4.05 17.10
CA TRP A 63 -0.25 -3.28 16.42
C TRP A 63 0.91 -2.97 17.37
N PHE A 64 2.13 -3.15 16.87
CA PHE A 64 3.37 -2.84 17.58
C PHE A 64 4.10 -1.69 16.91
N VAL A 65 4.55 -0.70 17.67
CA VAL A 65 5.36 0.41 17.14
C VAL A 65 6.71 -0.10 16.66
N THR A 66 7.10 0.29 15.45
CA THR A 66 8.48 0.17 14.98
C THR A 66 9.27 1.45 15.28
N ASN A 67 10.60 1.38 15.28
CA ASN A 67 11.45 2.55 15.52
C ASN A 67 11.48 3.54 14.34
N GLU A 68 10.74 3.27 13.26
CA GLU A 68 10.72 4.12 12.07
C GLU A 68 9.56 5.11 12.13
N PHE A 69 9.92 6.39 12.19
CA PHE A 69 8.98 7.50 12.03
C PHE A 69 8.74 7.76 10.55
N LEU A 70 7.46 7.82 10.16
CA LEU A 70 7.07 8.21 8.82
C LEU A 70 6.76 9.71 8.82
N TYR A 71 7.51 10.48 8.04
CA TYR A 71 7.24 11.90 7.84
C TYR A 71 6.16 12.07 6.78
N PHE A 72 4.89 12.19 7.20
CA PHE A 72 3.82 12.62 6.31
C PHE A 72 3.94 14.13 6.07
N MET A 73 4.65 14.52 5.01
CA MET A 73 4.83 15.91 4.56
C MET A 73 3.61 16.47 3.79
N SER A 74 2.41 15.88 3.92
CA SER A 74 1.23 16.41 3.23
C SER A 74 0.68 17.64 3.99
N LYS A 75 1.19 18.84 3.67
CA LYS A 75 0.63 20.09 4.18
C LYS A 75 -0.73 20.32 3.50
N ASN A 76 -1.76 20.66 4.28
CA ASN A 76 -3.06 20.99 3.70
C ASN A 76 -3.01 22.39 3.07
N MET A 77 -2.84 22.44 1.75
CA MET A 77 -2.74 23.69 0.98
C MET A 77 -3.95 24.61 1.18
N ASN A 78 -5.17 24.07 1.38
CA ASN A 78 -6.36 24.89 1.57
C ASN A 78 -6.28 25.77 2.82
N ILE A 79 -5.62 25.31 3.89
CA ILE A 79 -5.45 26.07 5.14
C ILE A 79 -4.49 27.24 4.92
N GLU A 80 -3.44 27.04 4.14
CA GLU A 80 -2.48 28.08 3.83
C GLU A 80 -3.11 29.17 2.95
N PHE A 81 -3.95 28.77 1.99
CA PHE A 81 -4.71 29.73 1.19
C PHE A 81 -5.69 30.56 2.03
N ASP A 82 -6.37 29.96 3.00
CA ASP A 82 -7.32 30.71 3.84
C ASP A 82 -6.60 31.74 4.73
N LYS A 83 -5.38 31.44 5.18
CA LYS A 83 -4.52 32.39 5.92
C LYS A 83 -4.04 33.56 5.08
N ILE A 84 -3.83 33.36 3.78
CA ILE A 84 -3.30 34.38 2.85
C ILE A 84 -4.44 35.18 2.20
N SER A 85 -5.67 34.68 2.22
CA SER A 85 -6.82 35.33 1.57
C SER A 85 -7.17 36.69 2.20
N THR A 86 -7.27 37.71 1.35
CA THR A 86 -7.62 39.08 1.79
C THR A 86 -9.10 39.20 2.10
N LEU A 87 -9.48 40.20 2.93
CA LEU A 87 -10.88 40.44 3.28
C LEU A 87 -11.79 40.65 2.05
N GLN A 88 -11.26 41.29 1.00
CA GLN A 88 -11.98 41.53 -0.26
C GLN A 88 -12.34 40.22 -0.96
N VAL A 89 -11.41 39.26 -0.99
CA VAL A 89 -11.62 37.92 -1.54
C VAL A 89 -12.71 37.18 -0.77
N LYS A 90 -12.67 37.24 0.57
CA LYS A 90 -13.69 36.58 1.41
C LYS A 90 -15.08 37.15 1.17
N ILE A 91 -15.20 38.45 0.95
CA ILE A 91 -16.48 39.11 0.64
C ILE A 91 -16.96 38.71 -0.76
N ALA A 92 -16.09 38.77 -1.76
CA ALA A 92 -16.42 38.37 -3.14
C ALA A 92 -16.90 36.91 -3.19
N ASP A 93 -16.18 35.99 -2.54
CA ASP A 93 -16.55 34.57 -2.50
C ASP A 93 -17.87 34.33 -1.78
N LYS A 94 -18.18 35.09 -0.73
CA LYS A 94 -19.46 34.98 -0.02
C LYS A 94 -20.63 35.46 -0.88
N ILE A 95 -20.46 36.56 -1.61
CA ILE A 95 -21.47 37.10 -2.53
C ILE A 95 -21.68 36.12 -3.70
N THR A 96 -20.59 35.64 -4.32
CA THR A 96 -20.63 34.68 -5.42
C THR A 96 -21.26 33.35 -4.98
N SER A 97 -20.93 32.84 -3.80
CA SER A 97 -21.55 31.63 -3.24
C SER A 97 -23.06 31.79 -3.01
N TRP A 98 -23.50 32.97 -2.61
CA TRP A 98 -24.92 33.25 -2.44
C TRP A 98 -25.64 33.40 -3.79
N ALA A 99 -25.03 34.11 -4.74
CA ALA A 99 -25.56 34.29 -6.10
C ALA A 99 -25.63 32.97 -6.89
N GLY A 100 -24.74 32.02 -6.62
CA GLY A 100 -24.75 30.67 -7.21
C GLY A 100 -25.78 29.71 -6.58
N SER A 101 -26.54 30.14 -5.56
CA SER A 101 -27.54 29.30 -4.90
C SER A 101 -28.89 29.35 -5.62
N MET A 102 -29.61 28.23 -5.64
CA MET A 102 -30.99 28.19 -6.16
C MET A 102 -31.95 29.12 -5.39
N SER A 103 -31.68 29.37 -4.10
CA SER A 103 -32.49 30.30 -3.30
C SER A 103 -32.46 31.73 -3.83
N PHE A 104 -31.33 32.16 -4.42
CA PHE A 104 -31.20 33.48 -5.04
C PHE A 104 -32.19 33.66 -6.20
N VAL A 105 -32.34 32.63 -7.03
CA VAL A 105 -33.26 32.63 -8.18
C VAL A 105 -34.71 32.78 -7.72
N PHE A 106 -35.14 32.03 -6.70
CA PHE A 106 -36.50 32.14 -6.18
C PHE A 106 -36.80 33.52 -5.59
N ILE A 107 -35.85 34.13 -4.87
CA ILE A 107 -35.99 35.48 -4.35
C ILE A 107 -36.19 36.49 -5.49
N HIS A 108 -35.42 36.37 -6.58
CA HIS A 108 -35.56 37.23 -7.76
C HIS A 108 -36.90 37.06 -8.46
N ILE A 109 -37.37 35.81 -8.62
CA ILE A 109 -38.68 35.53 -9.22
C ILE A 109 -39.80 36.18 -8.40
N ILE A 110 -39.78 36.04 -7.07
CA ILE A 110 -40.78 36.64 -6.18
C ILE A 110 -40.69 38.16 -6.23
N TRP A 111 -39.47 38.73 -6.18
CA TRP A 111 -39.26 40.17 -6.25
C TRP A 111 -39.78 40.77 -7.56
N PHE A 112 -39.46 40.18 -8.71
CA PHE A 112 -39.96 40.61 -10.01
C PHE A 112 -41.47 40.46 -10.13
N ALA A 113 -42.04 39.34 -9.65
CA ALA A 113 -43.48 39.17 -9.62
C ALA A 113 -44.16 40.27 -8.79
N LEU A 114 -43.67 40.54 -7.57
CA LEU A 114 -44.20 41.59 -6.70
C LEU A 114 -44.10 42.98 -7.36
N TRP A 115 -42.99 43.27 -8.04
CA TRP A 115 -42.81 44.55 -8.75
C TRP A 115 -43.82 44.72 -9.89
N VAL A 116 -44.00 43.68 -10.71
CA VAL A 116 -44.95 43.69 -11.81
C VAL A 116 -46.38 43.80 -11.29
N LEU A 117 -46.75 43.02 -10.27
CA LEU A 117 -48.09 43.08 -9.67
C LEU A 117 -48.40 44.46 -9.06
N ALA A 118 -47.42 45.09 -8.41
CA ALA A 118 -47.56 46.43 -7.86
C ALA A 118 -47.82 47.49 -8.95
N ASN A 119 -47.18 47.34 -10.12
CA ASN A 119 -47.29 48.30 -11.24
C ASN A 119 -48.42 48.00 -12.23
N LEU A 120 -49.04 46.81 -12.19
CA LEU A 120 -50.23 46.44 -12.99
C LEU A 120 -51.53 47.07 -12.49
N ASN A 121 -51.46 48.21 -11.80
CA ASN A 121 -52.62 49.01 -11.39
C ASN A 121 -53.55 48.30 -10.38
N TYR A 122 -53.09 47.23 -9.73
CA TYR A 122 -53.86 46.45 -8.74
C TYR A 122 -54.24 47.28 -7.50
N PHE A 123 -53.40 48.26 -7.12
CA PHE A 123 -53.64 49.18 -6.01
C PHE A 123 -54.24 50.54 -6.45
N GLY A 124 -54.62 50.69 -7.73
CA GLY A 124 -55.24 51.88 -8.30
C GLY A 124 -54.28 52.79 -9.10
N PRO A 125 -54.81 53.66 -9.99
CA PRO A 125 -54.05 54.43 -10.97
C PRO A 125 -53.15 55.54 -10.39
N LYS A 126 -53.23 55.81 -9.08
CA LYS A 126 -52.35 56.76 -8.38
C LYS A 126 -51.04 56.16 -7.91
N TYR A 127 -50.89 54.83 -7.94
CA TYR A 127 -49.71 54.12 -7.40
C TYR A 127 -48.83 53.45 -8.46
N VAL A 128 -49.05 53.74 -9.75
CA VAL A 128 -48.18 53.26 -10.84
C VAL A 128 -46.94 54.15 -10.89
N PHE A 129 -45.81 53.63 -10.38
CA PHE A 129 -44.54 54.35 -10.32
C PHE A 129 -43.58 53.96 -11.46
N ASP A 130 -43.69 52.74 -11.97
CA ASP A 130 -42.88 52.21 -13.08
C ASP A 130 -43.82 51.62 -14.15
N PRO A 131 -44.38 52.44 -15.04
CA PRO A 131 -45.28 51.97 -16.08
C PRO A 131 -44.54 51.09 -17.10
N PHE A 132 -45.28 50.16 -17.72
CA PHE A 132 -44.76 49.33 -18.81
C PHE A 132 -44.16 50.25 -19.89
N PRO A 133 -42.88 50.09 -20.28
CA PRO A 133 -42.03 48.88 -20.25
C PRO A 133 -41.08 48.67 -19.04
N PHE A 134 -41.38 49.20 -17.85
CA PHE A 134 -40.58 49.02 -16.61
C PHE A 134 -39.12 49.53 -16.71
N GLY A 135 -38.96 50.82 -17.01
CA GLY A 135 -37.64 51.44 -17.20
C GLY A 135 -36.80 51.49 -15.91
N LEU A 136 -37.43 51.68 -14.74
CA LEU A 136 -36.69 51.74 -13.48
C LEU A 136 -36.20 50.36 -13.06
N LEU A 137 -37.05 49.33 -13.19
CA LEU A 137 -36.66 47.95 -12.91
C LEU A 137 -35.46 47.52 -13.75
N THR A 138 -35.53 47.76 -15.06
CA THR A 138 -34.47 47.36 -16.00
C THR A 138 -33.15 48.07 -15.71
N MET A 139 -33.19 49.35 -15.35
CA MET A 139 -31.99 50.09 -14.94
C MET A 139 -31.35 49.49 -13.69
N ILE A 140 -32.14 49.23 -12.63
CA ILE A 140 -31.64 48.67 -11.36
C ILE A 140 -31.05 47.28 -11.59
N VAL A 141 -31.77 46.39 -12.29
CA VAL A 141 -31.32 45.02 -12.58
C VAL A 141 -30.06 45.01 -13.42
N SER A 142 -29.93 45.93 -14.39
CA SER A 142 -28.72 46.02 -15.22
C SER A 142 -27.48 46.40 -14.40
N LEU A 143 -27.62 47.34 -13.47
CA LEU A 143 -26.55 47.75 -12.58
C LEU A 143 -26.18 46.62 -11.61
N GLU A 144 -27.18 45.96 -11.01
CA GLU A 144 -26.97 44.79 -10.15
C GLU A 144 -26.24 43.65 -10.89
N ALA A 145 -26.64 43.35 -12.13
CA ALA A 145 -26.03 42.29 -12.93
C ALA A 145 -24.54 42.56 -13.23
N ILE A 146 -24.16 43.82 -13.47
CA ILE A 146 -22.74 44.19 -13.66
C ILE A 146 -21.94 43.91 -12.38
N PHE A 147 -22.46 44.29 -11.20
CA PHE A 147 -21.79 43.99 -9.93
C PHE A 147 -21.67 42.48 -9.69
N LEU A 148 -22.73 41.71 -9.92
CA LEU A 148 -22.67 40.26 -9.78
C LEU A 148 -21.68 39.61 -10.74
N ALA A 149 -21.66 40.01 -12.01
CA ALA A 149 -20.72 39.49 -12.99
C ALA A 149 -19.26 39.78 -12.62
N THR A 150 -18.98 40.97 -12.11
CA THR A 150 -17.62 41.32 -11.66
C THR A 150 -17.19 40.51 -10.43
N PHE A 151 -18.07 40.30 -9.45
CA PHE A 151 -17.76 39.43 -8.30
C PHE A 151 -17.55 37.98 -8.72
N ILE A 152 -18.38 37.45 -9.61
CA ILE A 152 -18.21 36.11 -10.18
C ILE A 152 -16.85 35.98 -10.86
N MET A 153 -16.47 36.96 -11.69
CA MET A 153 -15.18 36.95 -12.39
C MET A 153 -13.99 36.99 -11.41
N ILE A 154 -14.08 37.78 -10.35
CA ILE A 154 -13.06 37.85 -9.29
C ILE A 154 -12.93 36.49 -8.59
N SER A 155 -14.04 35.90 -8.13
CA SER A 155 -14.04 34.58 -7.48
C SER A 155 -13.51 33.48 -8.40
N GLN A 156 -13.86 33.52 -9.69
CA GLN A 156 -13.35 32.57 -10.69
C GLN A 156 -11.83 32.71 -10.89
N ASN A 157 -11.32 33.94 -11.00
CA ASN A 157 -9.89 34.19 -11.15
C ASN A 157 -9.08 33.67 -9.94
N ILE A 158 -9.62 33.85 -8.73
CA ILE A 158 -8.99 33.35 -7.50
C ILE A 158 -9.04 31.83 -7.43
N TYR A 159 -10.17 31.23 -7.79
CA TYR A 159 -10.29 29.78 -7.84
C TYR A 159 -9.31 29.16 -8.84
N SER A 160 -9.13 29.80 -10.01
CA SER A 160 -8.16 29.39 -11.03
C SER A 160 -6.73 29.44 -10.48
N GLN A 161 -6.32 30.56 -9.88
CA GLN A 161 -4.99 30.69 -9.25
C GLN A 161 -4.76 29.64 -8.16
N LYS A 162 -5.77 29.38 -7.32
CA LYS A 162 -5.71 28.33 -6.28
C LYS A 162 -5.62 26.93 -6.90
N SER A 163 -6.26 26.70 -8.03
CA SER A 163 -6.17 25.44 -8.76
C SER A 163 -4.78 25.23 -9.34
N GLU A 164 -4.21 26.25 -9.97
CA GLU A 164 -2.87 26.23 -10.55
C GLU A 164 -1.79 25.96 -9.49
N LEU A 165 -1.82 26.67 -8.37
CA LEU A 165 -0.87 26.44 -7.27
C LEU A 165 -1.02 25.06 -6.61
N ARG A 166 -2.24 24.49 -6.59
CA ARG A 166 -2.44 23.11 -6.15
C ARG A 166 -1.84 22.12 -7.12
N ALA A 167 -2.03 22.33 -8.43
CA ALA A 167 -1.44 21.49 -9.46
C ALA A 167 0.09 21.51 -9.41
N GLU A 168 0.71 22.69 -9.21
CA GLU A 168 2.16 22.81 -9.04
C GLU A 168 2.67 22.05 -7.81
N HIS A 169 1.99 22.17 -6.67
CA HIS A 169 2.36 21.42 -5.47
C HIS A 169 2.18 19.91 -5.66
N GLU A 170 1.09 19.48 -6.30
CA GLU A 170 0.86 18.06 -6.63
C GLU A 170 1.94 17.51 -7.56
N TYR A 171 2.37 18.30 -8.55
CA TYR A 171 3.49 17.96 -9.42
C TYR A 171 4.80 17.76 -8.64
N GLN A 172 5.14 18.67 -7.72
CA GLN A 172 6.34 18.54 -6.89
C GLN A 172 6.30 17.30 -5.99
N VAL A 173 5.16 17.02 -5.35
CA VAL A 173 4.98 15.80 -4.55
C VAL A 173 5.11 14.56 -5.40
N ASN A 174 4.58 14.55 -6.62
CA ASN A 174 4.70 13.42 -7.53
C ASN A 174 6.15 13.18 -7.95
N LEU A 175 6.89 14.23 -8.30
CA LEU A 175 8.33 14.11 -8.60
C LEU A 175 9.13 13.55 -7.42
N GLU A 176 8.84 14.01 -6.20
CA GLU A 176 9.48 13.48 -5.00
C GLU A 176 9.11 12.01 -4.75
N ALA A 177 7.85 11.64 -4.98
CA ALA A 177 7.41 10.25 -4.90
C ALA A 177 8.11 9.37 -5.93
N GLU A 178 8.22 9.80 -7.18
CA GLU A 178 8.97 9.09 -8.24
C GLU A 178 10.44 8.90 -7.86
N LYS A 179 11.08 9.94 -7.32
CA LYS A 179 12.45 9.85 -6.80
C LYS A 179 12.56 8.84 -5.67
N ASN A 180 11.68 8.91 -4.68
CA ASN A 180 11.68 7.98 -3.54
C ASN A 180 11.47 6.52 -4.01
N VAL A 181 10.58 6.29 -4.99
CA VAL A 181 10.39 4.97 -5.60
C VAL A 181 11.66 4.51 -6.33
N ALA A 182 12.31 5.39 -7.09
CA ALA A 182 13.56 5.05 -7.76
C ALA A 182 14.68 4.70 -6.76
N GLU A 183 14.79 5.42 -5.64
CA GLU A 183 15.73 5.13 -4.56
C GLU A 183 15.42 3.77 -3.90
N ILE A 184 14.15 3.49 -3.61
CA ILE A 184 13.72 2.18 -3.08
C ILE A 184 14.08 1.06 -4.06
N LEU A 185 13.80 1.23 -5.36
CA LEU A 185 14.16 0.26 -6.39
C LEU A 185 15.68 0.05 -6.47
N ALA A 186 16.48 1.10 -6.32
CA ALA A 186 17.93 0.99 -6.26
C ALA A 186 18.38 0.17 -5.06
N ILE A 187 17.82 0.43 -3.87
CA ILE A 187 18.12 -0.34 -2.65
C ILE A 187 17.72 -1.81 -2.82
N ILE A 188 16.55 -2.10 -3.40
CA ILE A 188 16.11 -3.49 -3.66
C ILE A 188 17.06 -4.21 -4.61
N LYS A 189 17.55 -3.54 -5.66
CA LYS A 189 18.55 -4.10 -6.58
C LYS A 189 19.86 -4.43 -5.86
N GLU A 190 20.32 -3.54 -4.98
CA GLU A 190 21.52 -3.79 -4.18
C GLU A 190 21.33 -4.94 -3.19
N MET A 191 20.16 -5.07 -2.56
CA MET A 191 19.84 -6.22 -1.69
C MET A 191 19.85 -7.54 -2.47
N ARG A 192 19.29 -7.57 -3.69
CA ARG A 192 19.32 -8.77 -4.54
C ARG A 192 20.74 -9.20 -4.88
N LYS A 193 21.63 -8.26 -5.23
CA LYS A 193 23.05 -8.59 -5.47
C LYS A 193 23.72 -9.21 -4.24
N VAL A 194 23.39 -8.73 -3.05
CA VAL A 194 23.92 -9.30 -1.81
C VAL A 194 23.40 -10.72 -1.56
N GLU A 195 22.17 -11.03 -1.97
CA GLU A 195 21.64 -12.40 -1.93
C GLU A 195 22.36 -13.30 -2.94
N GLU A 196 22.53 -12.85 -4.19
CA GLU A 196 23.28 -13.59 -5.22
C GLU A 196 24.71 -13.93 -4.77
N LEU A 197 25.43 -12.97 -4.17
CA LEU A 197 26.78 -13.20 -3.63
C LEU A 197 26.80 -14.15 -2.42
N LYS A 198 25.71 -14.21 -1.63
CA LYS A 198 25.61 -15.17 -0.53
C LYS A 198 25.39 -16.58 -1.07
N ASP A 199 24.55 -16.72 -2.08
CA ASP A 199 24.25 -18.02 -2.68
C ASP A 199 25.51 -18.62 -3.34
N GLU A 200 26.27 -17.81 -4.09
CA GLU A 200 27.57 -18.21 -4.66
C GLU A 200 28.54 -18.68 -3.57
N LYS A 201 28.65 -17.92 -2.49
CA LYS A 201 29.56 -18.25 -1.39
C LYS A 201 29.12 -19.48 -0.59
N ILE A 202 27.81 -19.74 -0.52
CA ILE A 202 27.26 -20.97 0.07
C ILE A 202 27.59 -22.18 -0.81
N GLU A 203 27.56 -22.03 -2.13
CA GLU A 203 27.92 -23.07 -3.09
C GLU A 203 29.42 -23.41 -3.02
N GLU A 204 30.30 -22.41 -3.00
CA GLU A 204 31.75 -22.59 -2.81
C GLU A 204 32.09 -23.29 -1.47
N LEU A 205 31.40 -22.91 -0.39
CA LEU A 205 31.55 -23.58 0.91
C LEU A 205 31.10 -25.04 0.87
N LYS A 206 30.03 -25.36 0.12
CA LYS A 206 29.55 -26.74 -0.02
C LYS A 206 30.54 -27.60 -0.79
N GLU A 207 31.07 -27.10 -1.91
CA GLU A 207 32.10 -27.82 -2.68
C GLU A 207 33.35 -28.07 -1.82
N THR A 208 33.78 -27.06 -1.05
CA THR A 208 34.91 -27.21 -0.12
C THR A 208 34.61 -28.29 0.95
N ILE A 209 33.42 -28.30 1.54
CA ILE A 209 33.01 -29.30 2.54
C ILE A 209 32.94 -30.70 1.92
N GLU A 210 32.48 -30.82 0.67
CA GLU A 210 32.39 -32.08 -0.07
C GLU A 210 33.78 -32.62 -0.43
N GLU A 211 34.76 -31.75 -0.69
CA GLU A 211 36.18 -32.12 -0.89
C GLU A 211 36.87 -32.61 0.41
N PHE A 212 36.44 -32.11 1.57
CA PHE A 212 36.95 -32.55 2.88
C PHE A 212 36.17 -33.72 3.51
N MET A 213 35.09 -34.19 2.87
CA MET A 213 34.41 -35.44 3.24
C MET A 213 34.99 -36.58 2.39
N PRO A 214 35.88 -37.42 2.93
CA PRO A 214 36.32 -38.60 2.20
C PRO A 214 35.12 -39.51 1.91
N GLU A 215 35.18 -40.09 0.71
CA GLU A 215 34.44 -41.20 0.13
C GLU A 215 33.72 -42.12 1.13
N GLU A 216 32.53 -42.60 0.73
CA GLU A 216 31.72 -43.60 1.45
C GLU A 216 32.57 -44.63 2.22
N PRO A 217 32.15 -45.05 3.44
CA PRO A 217 32.89 -46.02 4.23
C PRO A 217 33.17 -47.26 3.38
N GLN A 218 34.46 -47.52 3.13
CA GLN A 218 34.92 -48.67 2.37
C GLN A 218 34.35 -49.95 3.00
N PRO A 219 33.94 -50.95 2.19
CA PRO A 219 33.38 -52.17 2.72
C PRO A 219 34.42 -52.82 3.62
N VAL A 220 34.10 -52.92 4.91
CA VAL A 220 34.94 -53.56 5.91
C VAL A 220 35.31 -54.95 5.40
N GLU A 221 36.59 -55.17 5.08
CA GLU A 221 37.13 -56.50 4.85
C GLU A 221 36.84 -57.34 6.09
N THR A 222 35.97 -58.33 5.94
CA THR A 222 35.72 -59.35 6.94
C THR A 222 37.02 -60.11 7.13
N VAL A 223 37.77 -59.77 8.18
CA VAL A 223 38.84 -60.63 8.70
C VAL A 223 38.16 -61.92 9.14
N THR A 224 38.39 -62.97 8.36
CA THR A 224 38.04 -64.35 8.69
C THR A 224 38.87 -64.77 9.90
N VAL A 225 38.28 -64.69 11.09
CA VAL A 225 38.80 -65.39 12.26
C VAL A 225 38.43 -66.86 12.08
N GLU A 226 39.45 -67.70 11.88
CA GLU A 226 39.33 -69.15 11.84
C GLU A 226 38.62 -69.65 13.10
N ASP A 227 37.61 -70.51 12.88
CA ASP A 227 36.87 -71.24 13.90
C ASP A 227 37.82 -72.02 14.82
N THR A 228 38.06 -71.50 16.02
CA THR A 228 38.47 -72.30 17.17
C THR A 228 37.45 -72.07 18.30
N PRO A 229 36.76 -73.12 18.78
CA PRO A 229 35.73 -72.95 19.78
C PRO A 229 36.39 -72.76 21.15
N VAL A 230 36.44 -71.53 21.63
CA VAL A 230 36.84 -71.21 23.01
C VAL A 230 35.57 -71.03 23.85
N PRO A 231 35.43 -71.71 25.01
CA PRO A 231 34.18 -71.76 25.77
C PRO A 231 33.68 -70.38 26.24
N LEU A 232 32.36 -70.17 26.18
CA LEU A 232 31.66 -69.03 26.78
C LEU A 232 31.83 -69.07 28.30
N GLU A 233 32.71 -68.24 28.86
CA GLU A 233 32.64 -67.80 30.26
C GLU A 233 33.56 -66.58 30.48
N ALA A 234 32.97 -65.48 30.98
CA ALA A 234 33.61 -64.33 31.64
C ALA A 234 34.56 -63.40 30.81
N VAL A 235 34.01 -62.49 30.00
CA VAL A 235 34.70 -61.24 29.60
C VAL A 235 33.73 -60.07 29.51
N GLU A 236 33.05 -59.76 30.62
CA GLU A 236 32.43 -58.46 30.85
C GLU A 236 32.63 -58.21 32.35
N HIS A 237 33.46 -57.24 32.75
CA HIS A 237 33.37 -56.48 34.02
C HIS A 237 34.63 -55.65 34.40
N GLU A 238 35.74 -55.65 33.66
CA GLU A 238 36.98 -55.00 34.16
C GLU A 238 37.37 -53.62 33.56
N THR A 239 36.60 -53.02 32.64
CA THR A 239 37.00 -51.72 32.03
C THR A 239 36.26 -50.49 32.56
N PHE A 240 35.21 -50.66 33.38
CA PHE A 240 34.37 -49.56 33.85
C PHE A 240 34.83 -48.98 35.20
N GLU A 241 35.28 -49.82 36.15
CA GLU A 241 35.72 -49.35 37.47
C GLU A 241 37.03 -48.55 37.38
N GLU A 242 37.98 -48.95 36.53
CA GLU A 242 39.23 -48.18 36.32
C GLU A 242 38.98 -46.77 35.75
N HIS A 243 37.99 -46.64 34.84
CA HIS A 243 37.64 -45.34 34.27
C HIS A 243 36.92 -44.42 35.26
N GLN A 244 36.15 -44.99 36.19
CA GLN A 244 35.43 -44.22 37.19
C GLN A 244 36.37 -43.67 38.29
N GLN A 245 37.40 -44.44 38.65
CA GLN A 245 38.39 -44.06 39.65
C GLN A 245 39.32 -42.91 39.19
N ILE A 246 39.64 -42.84 37.89
CA ILE A 246 40.42 -41.73 37.29
C ILE A 246 39.63 -40.42 37.27
N LEU A 247 38.30 -40.49 37.13
CA LEU A 247 37.43 -39.31 37.05
C LEU A 247 37.15 -38.69 38.43
N GLU A 248 37.06 -39.50 39.49
CA GLU A 248 36.95 -39.00 40.86
C GLU A 248 38.23 -38.33 41.37
N GLU A 249 39.42 -38.85 41.00
CA GLU A 249 40.72 -38.27 41.39
C GLU A 249 40.98 -36.90 40.73
N ALA A 250 40.28 -36.62 39.62
CA ALA A 250 40.30 -35.33 38.92
C ALA A 250 39.27 -34.30 39.43
N GLY A 251 38.43 -34.65 40.42
CA GLY A 251 37.48 -33.74 41.07
C GLY A 251 36.32 -33.29 40.17
N ILE A 252 35.90 -34.12 39.22
CA ILE A 252 34.77 -33.83 38.31
C ILE A 252 33.57 -34.68 38.73
N ASP A 253 32.53 -34.04 39.26
CA ASP A 253 31.27 -34.72 39.59
C ASP A 253 30.56 -35.18 38.30
N VAL A 254 30.42 -36.50 38.11
CA VAL A 254 29.67 -37.08 36.99
C VAL A 254 28.17 -37.04 37.33
N ILE A 255 27.45 -36.11 36.71
CA ILE A 255 25.97 -36.07 36.78
C ILE A 255 25.45 -37.07 35.75
N GLU A 256 24.78 -38.13 36.20
CA GLU A 256 24.15 -39.13 35.33
C GLU A 256 22.96 -38.48 34.58
N GLU A 257 23.18 -38.11 33.32
CA GLU A 257 22.13 -37.51 32.49
C GLU A 257 21.09 -38.59 32.13
N SER A 258 19.92 -38.51 32.79
CA SER A 258 18.79 -39.38 32.51
C SER A 258 18.41 -39.31 31.03
N ALA A 259 18.50 -40.44 30.32
CA ALA A 259 18.17 -40.54 28.91
C ALA A 259 16.78 -39.92 28.60
N PRO A 260 16.64 -39.08 27.56
CA PRO A 260 15.32 -38.56 27.17
C PRO A 260 14.42 -39.69 26.66
N PRO A 261 13.09 -39.62 26.87
CA PRO A 261 12.18 -40.66 26.45
C PRO A 261 12.15 -40.80 24.92
N VAL A 262 12.26 -42.04 24.45
CA VAL A 262 12.12 -42.44 23.04
C VAL A 262 10.71 -42.11 22.55
N ILE A 263 10.57 -41.08 21.71
CA ILE A 263 9.31 -40.78 21.01
C ILE A 263 9.18 -41.77 19.84
N GLN A 264 8.20 -42.68 19.90
CA GLN A 264 7.93 -43.60 18.80
C GLN A 264 7.41 -42.87 17.55
N GLU A 265 8.17 -42.94 16.46
CA GLU A 265 7.75 -42.51 15.12
C GLU A 265 6.67 -43.42 14.53
N LYS A 266 5.40 -43.16 14.85
CA LYS A 266 4.26 -43.72 14.10
C LYS A 266 3.21 -42.65 13.81
N LYS A 267 3.41 -41.86 12.74
CA LYS A 267 2.33 -41.21 11.95
C LYS A 267 2.76 -40.34 10.75
N ARG A 268 4.02 -40.33 10.31
CA ARG A 268 4.47 -39.45 9.20
C ARG A 268 4.21 -39.96 7.77
N ARG A 269 3.83 -41.23 7.56
CA ARG A 269 3.58 -41.77 6.21
C ARG A 269 2.19 -41.46 5.61
N GLY A 270 1.18 -41.16 6.43
CA GLY A 270 -0.18 -40.83 5.94
C GLY A 270 -0.32 -39.40 5.40
N ARG A 271 0.36 -38.42 6.01
CA ARG A 271 0.22 -37.00 5.66
C ARG A 271 0.95 -36.63 4.37
N LYS A 272 2.08 -37.29 4.06
CA LYS A 272 2.80 -37.08 2.79
C LYS A 272 2.03 -37.58 1.57
N LYS A 273 1.24 -38.67 1.68
CA LYS A 273 0.36 -39.11 0.58
C LYS A 273 -0.76 -38.12 0.32
N LYS A 274 -1.45 -37.66 1.39
CA LYS A 274 -2.57 -36.73 1.26
C LYS A 274 -2.15 -35.35 0.73
N VAL A 275 -0.96 -34.87 1.09
CA VAL A 275 -0.40 -33.61 0.55
C VAL A 275 0.03 -33.77 -0.91
N LYS A 276 0.58 -34.92 -1.31
CA LYS A 276 0.95 -35.18 -2.71
C LYS A 276 -0.27 -35.32 -3.62
N GLU A 277 -1.37 -35.88 -3.11
CA GLU A 277 -2.65 -36.03 -3.81
C GLU A 277 -3.34 -34.66 -4.00
N LEU A 278 -3.35 -33.81 -2.96
CA LEU A 278 -3.87 -32.43 -3.05
C LEU A 278 -3.05 -31.51 -3.97
N ILE A 279 -1.73 -31.71 -4.05
CA ILE A 279 -0.87 -30.94 -4.98
C ILE A 279 -1.10 -31.40 -6.43
N LEU A 280 -1.39 -32.68 -6.66
CA LEU A 280 -1.71 -33.21 -7.99
C LEU A 280 -3.10 -32.76 -8.48
N GLU A 281 -4.12 -32.71 -7.60
CA GLU A 281 -5.44 -32.13 -7.94
C GLU A 281 -5.33 -30.62 -8.27
N GLY A 282 -4.50 -29.87 -7.53
CA GLY A 282 -4.29 -28.44 -7.80
C GLY A 282 -3.56 -28.15 -9.12
N LEU A 283 -2.74 -29.09 -9.61
CA LEU A 283 -2.02 -28.96 -10.89
C LEU A 283 -2.90 -29.31 -12.11
N GLU A 284 -3.94 -30.14 -11.96
CA GLU A 284 -4.93 -30.35 -13.04
C GLU A 284 -5.87 -29.15 -13.21
N GLN A 285 -6.22 -28.46 -12.12
CA GLN A 285 -7.15 -27.33 -12.16
C GLN A 285 -6.54 -26.08 -12.82
N THR A 286 -5.23 -25.89 -12.69
CA THR A 286 -4.50 -24.79 -13.37
C THR A 286 -4.29 -25.03 -14.87
N HIS A 287 -4.41 -26.28 -15.34
CA HIS A 287 -4.28 -26.61 -16.76
C HIS A 287 -5.60 -26.46 -17.55
N VAL A 288 -6.75 -26.36 -16.86
CA VAL A 288 -8.07 -26.12 -17.47
C VAL A 288 -8.31 -24.63 -17.74
N ASP A 289 -7.82 -23.73 -16.88
CA ASP A 289 -8.01 -22.28 -17.05
C ASP A 289 -7.11 -21.66 -18.13
N MET A 290 -5.96 -22.28 -18.44
CA MET A 290 -5.05 -21.77 -19.48
C MET A 290 -5.56 -22.03 -20.91
N ASN A 291 -6.54 -22.92 -21.09
CA ASN A 291 -7.13 -23.23 -22.40
C ASN A 291 -8.41 -22.43 -22.69
N LEU A 292 -8.90 -21.63 -21.74
CA LEU A 292 -10.08 -20.76 -21.88
C LEU A 292 -9.74 -19.31 -22.30
N LEU A 293 -8.45 -18.98 -22.44
CA LEU A 293 -7.97 -17.68 -22.95
C LEU A 293 -7.39 -17.74 -24.37
N ALA A 294 -7.58 -18.85 -25.09
CA ALA A 294 -7.26 -18.91 -26.52
C ALA A 294 -8.28 -18.08 -27.33
N VAL A 295 -7.97 -16.81 -27.59
CA VAL A 295 -8.74 -15.94 -28.48
C VAL A 295 -8.65 -16.46 -29.94
N PRO A 296 -9.78 -16.73 -30.61
CA PRO A 296 -9.79 -17.10 -32.02
C PRO A 296 -9.44 -15.93 -32.94
N LYS A 297 -8.65 -16.21 -33.98
CA LYS A 297 -8.32 -15.30 -35.09
C LYS A 297 -9.52 -15.10 -36.02
N GLU A 298 -10.43 -14.18 -35.74
CA GLU A 298 -11.38 -13.62 -36.73
C GLU A 298 -11.85 -12.25 -36.19
N ILE A 299 -12.25 -11.33 -37.08
CA ILE A 299 -12.52 -9.88 -36.83
C ILE A 299 -11.30 -8.97 -37.10
N ARG A 300 -10.90 -8.93 -38.39
CA ARG A 300 -10.31 -7.74 -39.02
C ARG A 300 -10.92 -7.53 -40.40
N LYS A 301 -12.24 -7.36 -40.47
CA LYS A 301 -12.95 -6.83 -41.65
C LYS A 301 -14.21 -6.09 -41.17
N GLN A 302 -14.41 -4.90 -41.73
CA GLN A 302 -15.62 -4.03 -41.73
C GLN A 302 -15.65 -2.86 -40.74
N GLU A 303 -15.18 -1.70 -41.22
CA GLU A 303 -15.83 -0.36 -41.19
C GLU A 303 -14.84 0.60 -41.88
N LYS A 304 -14.79 0.64 -43.21
CA LYS A 304 -15.56 1.47 -44.15
C LYS A 304 -15.58 2.97 -43.78
N THR A 305 -14.86 3.71 -44.61
CA THR A 305 -14.85 5.16 -44.86
C THR A 305 -16.24 5.79 -44.96
N PRO A 306 -16.29 7.13 -44.85
CA PRO A 306 -16.85 7.86 -45.97
C PRO A 306 -15.91 8.92 -46.56
N GLU A 307 -16.22 9.16 -47.81
CA GLU A 307 -15.61 9.94 -48.88
C GLU A 307 -16.09 11.40 -48.81
N VAL A 308 -15.20 12.39 -49.00
CA VAL A 308 -15.58 13.73 -49.47
C VAL A 308 -14.55 14.21 -50.48
N ASN A 309 -15.07 14.56 -51.66
CA ASN A 309 -14.38 14.90 -52.89
C ASN A 309 -13.69 16.27 -52.89
N ASN A 310 -12.66 16.35 -53.75
CA ASN A 310 -12.01 17.56 -54.25
C ASN A 310 -12.97 18.58 -54.85
N VAL A 311 -12.64 19.87 -54.69
CA VAL A 311 -12.80 20.90 -55.74
C VAL A 311 -11.56 21.79 -55.74
N ASP A 312 -11.00 21.93 -56.94
CA ASP A 312 -9.80 22.66 -57.35
C ASP A 312 -9.91 24.20 -57.31
N ASP A 313 -8.72 24.80 -57.36
CA ASP A 313 -8.36 26.09 -57.98
C ASP A 313 -8.80 27.43 -57.35
N THR A 314 -7.83 28.21 -56.87
CA THR A 314 -7.23 29.32 -57.66
C THR A 314 -6.22 30.18 -56.89
N LYS A 315 -5.13 30.51 -57.61
CA LYS A 315 -4.28 31.73 -57.58
C LYS A 315 -3.33 31.97 -56.38
N LYS A 316 -1.99 31.98 -56.56
CA LYS A 316 -1.08 32.90 -57.30
C LYS A 316 -0.60 34.09 -56.42
N THR A 317 0.74 34.14 -56.16
CA THR A 317 1.63 35.34 -55.93
C THR A 317 1.29 36.27 -54.75
N ASP A 318 2.17 36.84 -53.92
CA ASP A 318 3.59 37.28 -53.89
C ASP A 318 3.98 37.33 -52.39
N LYS A 319 5.18 37.04 -51.89
CA LYS A 319 6.50 37.70 -52.05
C LYS A 319 6.51 39.23 -51.95
N LYS A 320 6.35 39.77 -50.73
CA LYS A 320 7.25 40.80 -50.20
C LYS A 320 7.19 40.91 -48.69
#